data_AF-A0A7V6YI10-F1
#
_entry.id   AF-A0A7V6YI10-F1
#
_cell.length_a   1.000
_cell.length_b   1.000
_cell.length_c   1.000
_cell.angle_alpha   90.00
_cell.angle_beta   90.00
_cell.angle_gamma   90.00
#
_symmetry.space_group_name_H-M   'P 1'
#
loop_
_entity.id
_entity.type
_entity.pdbx_description
1 polymer ?
#
loop_
_entity_poly.entity_id
_entity_poly.type
_entity_poly.pdbx_seq_one_letter_code
_entity_poly.pdbx_strand_id
1 'polypeptide(L)'
;MIVVAVEKCKGCKLCATNCPLGAVEVVEKKAVFNHAKCVGCGICIKVCRHEALTKEPETVEGMVKCTSCPVQCEVKPGYSGACKRYVNTDGKLVRNRELVTEFAYQKPLDLKPLITGVGAGTAYPCCRPAPHIVQDEVDGVDVVTVVTEAPLSYSGVKVKIDTNFFIGEEGAKVRRNGQVVGMVDTEEYGSKMLSIGGANLLTGKAGFMVARTIVDICNGERVTLKVDNGAVLELQVGHRPVINGVEDTKMRVGCGSATIGMFAAHLCKVVDEAIILDHHVVGLLSEHLAGAEVGMTWSGVIPNAR
;
A
#
# COMPACT_ATOMS: atom_id res chain seq x y z
N MET A 1 -14.50 -26.93 -9.31
CA MET A 1 -15.07 -26.49 -8.01
C MET A 1 -14.04 -26.52 -6.88
N ILE A 2 -14.33 -25.84 -5.76
CA ILE A 2 -13.52 -25.92 -4.53
C ILE A 2 -14.19 -26.90 -3.58
N VAL A 3 -13.43 -27.85 -3.03
CA VAL A 3 -13.95 -28.88 -2.12
C VAL A 3 -13.40 -28.66 -0.71
N VAL A 4 -14.23 -28.93 0.30
CA VAL A 4 -13.91 -28.69 1.71
C VAL A 4 -13.74 -30.02 2.44
N ALA A 5 -12.53 -30.24 2.96
CA ALA A 5 -12.23 -31.30 3.91
C ALA A 5 -12.78 -30.90 5.29
N VAL A 6 -13.98 -31.38 5.61
CA VAL A 6 -14.77 -30.97 6.78
C VAL A 6 -14.00 -31.19 8.08
N GLU A 7 -13.26 -32.29 8.20
CA GLU A 7 -12.46 -32.67 9.35
C GLU A 7 -11.30 -31.70 9.63
N LYS A 8 -10.68 -31.14 8.58
CA LYS A 8 -9.59 -30.16 8.69
C LYS A 8 -10.11 -28.74 8.90
N CYS A 9 -11.31 -28.44 8.42
CA CYS A 9 -11.88 -27.10 8.47
C CYS A 9 -12.24 -26.67 9.91
N LYS A 10 -11.62 -25.59 10.39
CA LYS A 10 -11.87 -25.01 11.72
C LYS A 10 -12.85 -23.82 11.74
N GLY A 11 -13.39 -23.42 10.59
CA GLY A 11 -14.36 -22.32 10.53
C GLY A 11 -13.79 -20.93 10.86
N CYS A 12 -12.48 -20.72 10.70
CA CYS A 12 -11.79 -19.48 11.09
C CYS A 12 -12.06 -18.26 10.18
N LYS A 13 -12.95 -18.38 9.19
CA LYS A 13 -13.40 -17.32 8.25
C LYS A 13 -12.35 -16.73 7.31
N LEU A 14 -11.07 -17.11 7.39
CA LEU A 14 -10.02 -16.59 6.51
C LEU A 14 -10.34 -16.74 5.01
N CYS A 15 -10.93 -17.87 4.59
CA CYS A 15 -11.35 -18.08 3.21
C CYS A 15 -12.47 -17.13 2.77
N ALA A 16 -13.46 -16.88 3.63
CA ALA A 16 -14.57 -15.96 3.37
C ALA A 16 -14.07 -14.50 3.25
N THR A 17 -13.26 -14.04 4.20
CA THR A 17 -12.68 -12.69 4.21
C THR A 17 -11.81 -12.38 2.99
N ASN A 18 -11.18 -13.40 2.41
CA ASN A 18 -10.28 -13.24 1.26
C ASN A 18 -10.93 -13.60 -0.08
N CYS A 19 -12.19 -14.04 -0.13
CA CYS A 19 -12.85 -14.36 -1.39
C CYS A 19 -13.23 -13.06 -2.14
N PRO A 20 -12.66 -12.78 -3.33
CA PRO A 20 -12.94 -11.52 -4.03
C PRO A 20 -14.38 -11.44 -4.55
N LEU A 21 -15.03 -12.60 -4.75
CA LEU A 21 -16.38 -12.71 -5.28
C LEU A 21 -17.45 -12.93 -4.19
N GLY A 22 -17.06 -12.98 -2.91
CA GLY A 22 -17.97 -13.29 -1.81
C GLY A 22 -18.67 -14.65 -1.99
N ALA A 23 -17.96 -15.64 -2.55
CA ALA A 23 -18.50 -16.95 -2.87
C ALA A 23 -18.40 -17.95 -1.71
N VAL A 24 -17.96 -17.51 -0.52
CA VAL A 24 -17.70 -18.39 0.62
C VAL A 24 -18.32 -17.80 1.88
N GLU A 25 -19.09 -18.61 2.58
CA GLU A 25 -19.67 -18.31 3.88
C GLU A 25 -19.20 -19.35 4.91
N VAL A 26 -19.34 -19.04 6.20
CA VAL A 26 -19.07 -20.02 7.27
C VAL A 26 -20.36 -20.27 8.03
N VAL A 27 -20.92 -21.45 7.81
CA VAL A 27 -22.16 -21.94 8.44
C VAL A 27 -21.77 -23.10 9.35
N GLU A 28 -22.25 -23.10 10.60
CA GLU A 28 -21.97 -24.16 11.59
C GLU A 28 -20.46 -24.47 11.75
N LYS A 29 -19.62 -23.42 11.74
CA LYS A 29 -18.14 -23.51 11.80
C LYS A 29 -17.50 -24.25 10.63
N LYS A 30 -18.18 -24.41 9.49
CA LYS A 30 -17.64 -24.99 8.25
C LYS A 30 -17.80 -24.02 7.10
N ALA A 31 -16.81 -24.02 6.21
CA ALA A 31 -16.85 -23.21 5.00
C ALA A 31 -17.84 -23.83 4.01
N VAL A 32 -18.75 -23.01 3.48
CA VAL A 32 -19.74 -23.39 2.47
C VAL A 32 -19.54 -22.49 1.26
N PHE A 33 -19.47 -23.10 0.07
CA PHE A 33 -19.16 -22.40 -1.17
C PHE A 33 -20.41 -22.26 -2.04
N ASN A 34 -20.72 -21.03 -2.45
CA ASN A 34 -21.64 -20.78 -3.55
C ASN A 34 -20.89 -21.03 -4.87
N HIS A 35 -21.04 -22.24 -5.42
CA HIS A 35 -20.35 -22.62 -6.64
C HIS A 35 -20.77 -21.83 -7.87
N ALA A 36 -21.98 -21.28 -7.92
CA ALA A 36 -22.40 -20.41 -9.03
C ALA A 36 -21.51 -19.15 -9.12
N LYS A 37 -21.13 -18.57 -7.97
CA LYS A 37 -20.23 -17.39 -7.91
C LYS A 37 -18.74 -17.75 -7.97
N CYS A 38 -18.37 -18.98 -7.61
CA CYS A 38 -16.98 -19.38 -7.50
C CYS A 38 -16.33 -19.63 -8.87
N VAL A 39 -15.23 -18.92 -9.16
CA VAL A 39 -14.45 -19.07 -10.41
C VAL A 39 -13.15 -19.87 -10.26
N GLY A 40 -13.00 -20.59 -9.14
CA GLY A 40 -11.87 -21.50 -8.94
C GLY A 40 -10.49 -20.84 -8.88
N CYS A 41 -10.40 -19.59 -8.40
CA CYS A 41 -9.15 -18.81 -8.38
C CYS A 41 -8.09 -19.28 -7.36
N GLY A 42 -8.44 -20.18 -6.43
CA GLY A 42 -7.49 -20.78 -5.48
C GLY A 42 -7.04 -19.89 -4.32
N ILE A 43 -7.51 -18.64 -4.22
CA ILE A 43 -7.15 -17.73 -3.11
C ILE A 43 -7.47 -18.35 -1.74
N CYS A 44 -8.68 -18.94 -1.62
CA CYS A 44 -9.12 -19.59 -0.40
C CYS A 44 -8.19 -20.76 0.03
N ILE A 45 -7.67 -21.53 -0.94
CA ILE A 45 -6.72 -22.61 -0.71
C ILE A 45 -5.41 -22.04 -0.13
N LYS A 46 -4.85 -21.00 -0.79
CA LYS A 46 -3.58 -20.39 -0.38
C LYS A 46 -3.62 -19.80 1.04
N VAL A 47 -4.76 -19.22 1.45
CA VAL A 47 -4.89 -18.60 2.79
C VAL A 47 -5.29 -19.58 3.89
N CYS A 48 -5.68 -20.81 3.54
CA CYS A 48 -6.13 -21.79 4.53
C CYS A 48 -4.95 -22.37 5.30
N ARG A 49 -4.81 -21.99 6.58
CA ARG A 49 -3.74 -22.50 7.48
C ARG A 49 -3.93 -23.96 7.90
N HIS A 50 -5.08 -24.55 7.59
CA HIS A 50 -5.43 -25.93 7.95
C HIS A 50 -5.47 -26.86 6.73
N GLU A 51 -5.15 -26.34 5.54
CA GLU A 51 -5.09 -27.14 4.31
C GLU A 51 -6.40 -27.92 4.05
N ALA A 52 -7.52 -27.28 4.41
CA ALA A 52 -8.85 -27.89 4.38
C ALA A 52 -9.57 -27.73 3.03
N LEU A 53 -8.91 -27.15 2.02
CA LEU A 53 -9.52 -26.76 0.76
C LEU A 53 -8.70 -27.29 -0.41
N THR A 54 -9.35 -27.94 -1.36
CA THR A 54 -8.75 -28.43 -2.61
C THR A 54 -9.53 -27.91 -3.82
N LYS A 55 -8.92 -27.97 -5.00
CA LYS A 55 -9.57 -27.65 -6.27
C LYS A 55 -9.80 -28.94 -7.04
N GLU A 56 -11.03 -29.19 -7.43
CA GLU A 56 -11.43 -30.27 -8.34
C GLU A 56 -11.88 -29.68 -9.67
N PRO A 57 -11.71 -30.41 -10.79
CA PRO A 57 -12.22 -29.97 -12.09
C PRO A 57 -13.75 -29.86 -12.04
N GLU A 58 -14.28 -28.90 -12.77
CA GLU A 58 -15.72 -28.71 -12.95
C GLU A 58 -15.91 -28.22 -14.38
N THR A 59 -16.92 -28.74 -15.07
CA THR A 59 -17.23 -28.38 -16.44
C THR A 59 -18.66 -27.89 -16.48
N VAL A 60 -18.84 -26.64 -16.91
CA VAL A 60 -20.15 -26.02 -17.09
C VAL A 60 -20.21 -25.50 -18.52
N GLU A 61 -21.34 -25.71 -19.18
CA GLU A 61 -21.56 -25.20 -20.54
C GLU A 61 -21.38 -23.67 -20.59
N GLY A 62 -20.70 -23.19 -21.64
CA GLY A 62 -20.38 -21.77 -21.82
C GLY A 62 -19.29 -21.22 -20.88
N MET A 63 -18.69 -22.04 -20.02
CA MET A 63 -17.59 -21.61 -19.14
C MET A 63 -16.32 -21.30 -19.94
N VAL A 64 -15.66 -20.18 -19.64
CA VAL A 64 -14.43 -19.76 -20.30
C VAL A 64 -13.27 -19.78 -19.33
N LYS A 65 -12.19 -20.46 -19.72
CA LYS A 65 -10.91 -20.37 -19.02
C LYS A 65 -10.23 -19.05 -19.39
N CYS A 66 -10.14 -18.13 -18.44
CA CYS A 66 -9.48 -16.86 -18.61
C CYS A 66 -7.98 -17.05 -18.87
N THR A 67 -7.45 -16.30 -19.81
CA THR A 67 -6.01 -16.34 -20.15
C THR A 67 -5.34 -14.98 -19.92
N SER A 68 -6.08 -13.99 -19.40
CA SER A 68 -5.58 -12.64 -19.16
C SER A 68 -4.57 -12.55 -18.01
N CYS A 69 -4.47 -13.58 -17.16
CA CYS A 69 -3.43 -13.66 -16.13
C CYS A 69 -3.13 -15.12 -15.73
N PRO A 70 -2.01 -15.38 -15.02
CA PRO A 70 -1.59 -16.72 -14.60
C PRO A 70 -2.57 -17.46 -13.67
N VAL A 71 -3.54 -16.75 -13.06
CA VAL A 71 -4.56 -17.40 -12.21
C VAL A 71 -5.49 -18.30 -13.02
N GLN A 72 -5.68 -17.99 -14.31
CA GLN A 72 -6.50 -18.76 -15.24
C GLN A 72 -7.88 -19.15 -14.68
N CYS A 73 -8.64 -18.15 -14.20
CA CYS A 73 -9.97 -18.36 -13.64
C CYS A 73 -10.90 -19.05 -14.63
N GLU A 74 -11.75 -19.94 -14.13
CA GLU A 74 -12.83 -20.58 -14.89
C GLU A 74 -14.11 -19.78 -14.68
N VAL A 75 -14.46 -18.93 -15.65
CA VAL A 75 -15.52 -17.93 -15.51
C VAL A 75 -16.79 -18.45 -16.18
N LYS A 76 -17.85 -18.61 -15.39
CA LYS A 76 -19.17 -19.07 -15.83
C LYS A 76 -19.94 -17.95 -16.57
N PRO A 77 -20.85 -18.27 -17.51
CA PRO A 77 -21.68 -17.28 -18.19
C PRO A 77 -22.39 -16.33 -17.22
N GLY A 78 -22.35 -15.03 -17.49
CA GLY A 78 -22.94 -13.99 -16.64
C GLY A 78 -22.13 -13.59 -15.41
N TYR A 79 -21.02 -14.28 -15.10
CA TYR A 79 -20.19 -13.99 -13.94
C TYR A 79 -18.86 -13.32 -14.32
N SER A 80 -18.28 -12.61 -13.34
CA SER A 80 -16.97 -12.00 -13.47
C SER A 80 -15.85 -12.93 -12.99
N GLY A 81 -14.67 -12.85 -13.60
CA GLY A 81 -13.46 -13.47 -13.05
C GLY A 81 -13.06 -12.87 -11.70
N ALA A 82 -12.10 -13.49 -10.99
CA ALA A 82 -11.73 -13.08 -9.63
C ALA A 82 -11.22 -11.64 -9.53
N CYS A 83 -10.61 -11.10 -10.60
CA CYS A 83 -10.17 -9.71 -10.67
C CYS A 83 -11.32 -8.70 -10.91
N LYS A 84 -12.53 -9.18 -11.21
CA LYS A 84 -13.72 -8.37 -11.58
C LYS A 84 -13.56 -7.48 -12.82
N ARG A 85 -12.50 -7.68 -13.62
CA ARG A 85 -12.23 -6.89 -14.84
C ARG A 85 -12.86 -7.46 -16.11
N TYR A 86 -13.21 -8.74 -16.08
CA TYR A 86 -13.77 -9.46 -17.21
C TYR A 86 -15.01 -10.21 -16.76
N VAL A 87 -16.06 -10.13 -17.55
CA VAL A 87 -17.31 -10.89 -17.43
C VAL A 87 -17.41 -11.84 -18.60
N ASN A 88 -17.90 -13.05 -18.37
CA ASN A 88 -18.21 -13.96 -19.45
C ASN A 88 -19.60 -13.63 -20.02
N THR A 89 -19.62 -13.08 -21.22
CA THR A 89 -20.83 -12.78 -22.00
C THR A 89 -20.85 -13.75 -23.18
N ASP A 90 -21.81 -14.68 -23.18
CA ASP A 90 -22.04 -15.64 -24.27
C ASP A 90 -20.78 -16.43 -24.70
N GLY A 91 -20.03 -16.94 -23.71
CA GLY A 91 -18.82 -17.73 -23.96
C GLY A 91 -17.60 -16.88 -24.35
N LYS A 92 -17.66 -15.56 -24.21
CA LYS A 92 -16.55 -14.63 -24.46
C LYS A 92 -16.26 -13.78 -23.24
N LEU A 93 -14.98 -13.61 -22.92
CA LEU A 93 -14.57 -12.70 -21.84
C LEU A 93 -14.56 -11.26 -22.36
N VAL A 94 -15.49 -10.44 -21.86
CA VAL A 94 -15.62 -9.02 -22.19
C VAL A 94 -15.14 -8.20 -21.00
N ARG A 95 -14.35 -7.16 -21.26
CA ARG A 95 -13.89 -6.22 -20.22
C ARG A 95 -15.08 -5.38 -19.76
N ASN A 96 -15.26 -5.25 -18.45
CA ASN A 96 -16.42 -4.55 -17.84
C ASN A 96 -16.01 -3.41 -16.90
N ARG A 97 -14.74 -3.04 -16.90
CA ARG A 97 -14.19 -1.96 -16.10
C ARG A 97 -13.37 -1.08 -17.00
N GLU A 98 -13.57 0.24 -16.93
CA GLU A 98 -12.80 1.19 -17.71
C GLU A 98 -11.35 1.29 -17.22
N LEU A 99 -10.48 1.85 -18.05
CA LEU A 99 -9.14 2.24 -17.60
C LEU A 99 -9.27 3.53 -16.81
N VAL A 100 -8.42 3.68 -15.78
CA VAL A 100 -8.14 5.03 -15.29
C VAL A 100 -7.12 5.61 -16.25
N THR A 101 -7.54 6.60 -17.03
CA THR A 101 -6.71 7.36 -17.99
C THR A 101 -6.33 8.72 -17.44
N GLU A 102 -7.17 9.30 -16.59
CA GLU A 102 -6.97 10.59 -15.94
C GLU A 102 -5.83 10.59 -14.92
N PHE A 103 -5.09 11.68 -14.87
CA PHE A 103 -4.03 11.90 -13.89
C PHE A 103 -4.61 12.45 -12.58
N ALA A 104 -4.49 11.69 -11.49
CA ALA A 104 -4.89 12.16 -10.16
C ALA A 104 -3.83 13.05 -9.46
N TYR A 105 -2.69 13.33 -10.11
CA TYR A 105 -1.56 14.03 -9.50
C TYR A 105 -1.61 15.55 -9.74
N GLN A 106 -1.60 16.33 -8.65
CA GLN A 106 -1.82 17.78 -8.67
C GLN A 106 -0.55 18.62 -8.89
N LYS A 107 0.66 18.04 -8.79
CA LYS A 107 1.90 18.79 -9.05
C LYS A 107 2.31 18.67 -10.52
N PRO A 108 2.71 19.77 -11.18
CA PRO A 108 3.20 19.70 -12.55
C PRO A 108 4.51 18.91 -12.56
N LEU A 109 4.51 17.80 -13.28
CA LEU A 109 5.74 17.19 -13.79
C LEU A 109 6.01 17.80 -15.16
N ASP A 110 7.26 18.08 -15.48
CA ASP A 110 7.68 18.66 -16.76
C ASP A 110 7.43 17.70 -17.94
N LEU A 111 7.38 16.38 -17.68
CA LEU A 111 6.99 15.34 -18.62
C LEU A 111 5.87 14.49 -18.02
N LYS A 112 4.76 14.40 -18.75
CA LYS A 112 3.62 13.53 -18.41
C LYS A 112 3.43 12.50 -19.52
N PRO A 113 3.09 11.24 -19.21
CA PRO A 113 2.70 10.30 -20.24
C PRO A 113 1.43 10.79 -20.95
N LEU A 114 1.23 10.37 -22.20
CA LEU A 114 0.06 10.79 -22.98
C LEU A 114 -1.25 10.31 -22.36
N ILE A 115 -1.21 9.12 -21.76
CA ILE A 115 -2.31 8.53 -20.98
C ILE A 115 -1.75 7.84 -19.75
N THR A 116 -2.56 7.69 -18.72
CA THR A 116 -2.42 6.56 -17.80
C THR A 116 -3.24 5.38 -18.32
N GLY A 117 -3.13 4.21 -17.68
CA GLY A 117 -4.05 3.11 -17.97
C GLY A 117 -4.04 2.08 -16.86
N VAL A 118 -4.25 2.56 -15.63
CA VAL A 118 -4.43 1.68 -14.48
C VAL A 118 -5.65 0.79 -14.76
N GLY A 119 -5.44 -0.52 -14.68
CA GLY A 119 -6.46 -1.51 -15.05
C GLY A 119 -6.29 -2.13 -16.44
N ALA A 120 -5.26 -1.76 -17.22
CA ALA A 120 -4.98 -2.25 -18.58
C ALA A 120 -4.98 -3.79 -18.73
N GLY A 121 -4.63 -4.52 -17.69
CA GLY A 121 -4.87 -5.95 -17.64
C GLY A 121 -3.85 -6.86 -18.32
N THR A 122 -2.56 -6.55 -18.25
CA THR A 122 -1.48 -7.45 -18.67
C THR A 122 -0.77 -8.08 -17.48
N ALA A 123 -0.13 -9.24 -17.69
CA ALA A 123 0.93 -9.64 -16.78
C ALA A 123 2.16 -8.74 -17.00
N TYR A 124 3.11 -8.73 -16.08
CA TYR A 124 4.47 -8.27 -16.36
C TYR A 124 5.45 -9.23 -15.66
N PRO A 125 6.41 -9.84 -16.38
CA PRO A 125 6.51 -9.85 -17.84
C PRO A 125 5.31 -10.56 -18.49
N CYS A 126 4.91 -10.14 -19.70
CA CYS A 126 3.84 -10.80 -20.46
C CYS A 126 4.29 -11.07 -21.89
N CYS A 127 3.86 -12.23 -22.41
CA CYS A 127 4.04 -12.60 -23.81
C CYS A 127 3.04 -11.91 -24.75
N ARG A 128 2.08 -11.15 -24.21
CA ARG A 128 1.09 -10.41 -24.98
C ARG A 128 1.53 -8.96 -25.13
N PRO A 129 1.26 -8.33 -26.28
CA PRO A 129 1.51 -6.91 -26.45
C PRO A 129 0.72 -6.11 -25.42
N ALA A 130 1.24 -4.92 -25.10
CA ALA A 130 0.50 -3.94 -24.31
C ALA A 130 -0.86 -3.65 -24.98
N PRO A 131 -1.97 -3.66 -24.23
CA PRO A 131 -3.31 -3.50 -24.79
C PRO A 131 -3.59 -2.06 -25.22
N HIS A 132 -2.81 -1.11 -24.71
CA HIS A 132 -2.94 0.31 -25.03
C HIS A 132 -1.55 0.88 -25.33
N ILE A 133 -1.37 1.26 -26.60
CA ILE A 133 -0.18 1.94 -27.11
C ILE A 133 -0.72 3.19 -27.82
N VAL A 134 -0.29 4.36 -27.36
CA VAL A 134 -0.70 5.65 -27.93
C VAL A 134 0.54 6.42 -28.36
N GLN A 135 0.39 7.21 -29.41
CA GLN A 135 1.44 8.08 -29.95
C GLN A 135 0.89 9.49 -30.10
N ASP A 136 1.74 10.49 -29.85
CA ASP A 136 1.49 11.91 -30.09
C ASP A 136 2.82 12.64 -30.35
N GLU A 137 2.78 13.90 -30.72
CA GLU A 137 3.96 14.77 -30.86
C GLU A 137 3.94 15.84 -29.75
N VAL A 138 5.01 15.91 -28.94
CA VAL A 138 5.16 16.90 -27.87
C VAL A 138 6.43 17.70 -28.13
N ASP A 139 6.29 19.01 -28.31
CA ASP A 139 7.40 19.94 -28.59
C ASP A 139 8.30 19.49 -29.77
N GLY A 140 7.69 18.94 -30.83
CA GLY A 140 8.40 18.43 -32.02
C GLY A 140 9.06 17.06 -31.82
N VAL A 141 8.77 16.36 -30.72
CA VAL A 141 9.27 15.01 -30.42
C VAL A 141 8.13 14.01 -30.48
N ASP A 142 8.30 12.94 -31.28
CA ASP A 142 7.42 11.78 -31.24
C ASP A 142 7.44 11.12 -29.85
N VAL A 143 6.30 11.11 -29.16
CA VAL A 143 6.12 10.47 -27.86
C VAL A 143 5.24 9.24 -28.05
N VAL A 144 5.73 8.08 -27.62
CA VAL A 144 4.95 6.83 -27.58
C VAL A 144 4.77 6.39 -26.13
N THR A 145 3.53 6.28 -25.67
CA THR A 145 3.20 5.76 -24.34
C THR A 145 2.66 4.33 -24.45
N VAL A 146 3.35 3.40 -23.80
CA VAL A 146 2.99 1.98 -23.73
C VAL A 146 2.46 1.68 -22.32
N VAL A 147 1.18 1.36 -22.20
CA VAL A 147 0.58 1.07 -20.90
C VAL A 147 0.55 -0.43 -20.65
N THR A 148 1.16 -0.83 -19.54
CA THR A 148 1.07 -2.19 -19.00
C THR A 148 0.74 -2.14 -17.51
N GLU A 149 0.27 -3.26 -16.95
CA GLU A 149 0.14 -3.40 -15.51
C GLU A 149 1.39 -4.01 -14.89
N ALA A 150 1.87 -3.40 -13.80
CA ALA A 150 2.89 -3.98 -12.95
C ALA A 150 2.23 -4.85 -11.86
N PRO A 151 2.66 -6.11 -11.68
CA PRO A 151 2.19 -6.90 -10.55
C PRO A 151 2.73 -6.29 -9.26
N LEU A 152 1.90 -6.30 -8.23
CA LEU A 152 2.31 -5.81 -6.91
C LEU A 152 3.41 -6.67 -6.27
N SER A 153 3.76 -7.83 -6.85
CA SER A 153 4.60 -8.87 -6.22
C SER A 153 6.02 -8.43 -5.86
N TYR A 154 6.55 -7.36 -6.44
CA TYR A 154 7.84 -6.76 -6.07
C TYR A 154 7.71 -5.34 -5.50
N SER A 155 6.48 -4.91 -5.25
CA SER A 155 6.17 -3.56 -4.81
C SER A 155 6.16 -3.45 -3.29
N GLY A 156 6.43 -2.25 -2.80
CA GLY A 156 6.26 -1.86 -1.41
C GLY A 156 5.99 -0.37 -1.32
N VAL A 157 5.57 0.07 -0.15
CA VAL A 157 5.37 1.49 0.15
C VAL A 157 6.09 1.84 1.44
N LYS A 158 6.71 3.02 1.42
CA LYS A 158 7.28 3.65 2.61
C LYS A 158 6.25 4.63 3.17
N VAL A 159 5.89 4.45 4.44
CA VAL A 159 4.87 5.25 5.12
C VAL A 159 5.58 6.17 6.09
N LYS A 160 5.52 7.48 5.81
CA LYS A 160 5.96 8.53 6.73
C LYS A 160 4.87 8.77 7.77
N ILE A 161 5.25 8.73 9.04
CA ILE A 161 4.36 9.00 10.17
C ILE A 161 4.95 10.17 10.95
N ASP A 162 4.26 11.30 10.88
CA ASP A 162 4.63 12.49 11.62
C ASP A 162 4.10 12.39 13.06
N THR A 163 4.93 11.83 13.93
CA THR A 163 4.63 11.70 15.35
C THR A 163 5.90 11.71 16.20
N ASN A 164 5.79 12.22 17.43
CA ASN A 164 6.84 12.09 18.44
C ASN A 164 6.63 10.88 19.35
N PHE A 165 5.51 10.17 19.24
CA PHE A 165 5.28 8.97 20.03
C PHE A 165 6.23 7.84 19.61
N PHE A 166 6.64 7.04 20.60
CA PHE A 166 7.35 5.80 20.33
C PHE A 166 6.40 4.82 19.62
N ILE A 167 6.81 4.34 18.44
CA ILE A 167 6.05 3.35 17.68
C ILE A 167 6.62 1.94 17.81
N GLY A 168 7.93 1.82 18.05
CA GLY A 168 8.66 0.55 18.08
C GLY A 168 10.10 0.74 17.60
N GLU A 169 10.94 -0.24 17.91
CA GLU A 169 12.35 -0.27 17.49
C GLU A 169 12.48 -0.49 15.98
N GLU A 170 13.56 0.01 15.39
CA GLU A 170 13.89 -0.25 13.98
C GLU A 170 13.97 -1.76 13.70
N GLY A 171 13.37 -2.20 12.58
CA GLY A 171 13.25 -3.61 12.21
C GLY A 171 12.13 -4.37 12.93
N ALA A 172 11.43 -3.77 13.90
CA ALA A 172 10.27 -4.39 14.53
C ALA A 172 9.18 -4.70 13.49
N LYS A 173 8.59 -5.90 13.57
CA LYS A 173 7.58 -6.35 12.60
C LYS A 173 6.29 -5.56 12.75
N VAL A 174 5.73 -5.13 11.63
CA VAL A 174 4.41 -4.50 11.55
C VAL A 174 3.39 -5.53 11.11
N ARG A 175 2.27 -5.61 11.83
CA ARG A 175 1.21 -6.59 11.61
C ARG A 175 -0.13 -5.95 11.32
N ARG A 176 -0.91 -6.61 10.47
CA ARG A 176 -2.34 -6.37 10.27
C ARG A 176 -3.10 -7.68 10.44
N ASN A 177 -4.12 -7.70 11.30
CA ASN A 177 -4.88 -8.92 11.63
C ASN A 177 -3.99 -10.11 12.04
N GLY A 178 -2.93 -9.81 12.81
CA GLY A 178 -1.94 -10.78 13.28
C GLY A 178 -0.93 -11.26 12.23
N GLN A 179 -1.08 -10.89 10.95
CA GLN A 179 -0.14 -11.24 9.89
C GLN A 179 0.90 -10.14 9.70
N VAL A 180 2.16 -10.52 9.48
CA VAL A 180 3.24 -9.58 9.19
C VAL A 180 3.02 -8.98 7.81
N VAL A 181 3.02 -7.65 7.74
CA VAL A 181 2.80 -6.86 6.51
C VAL A 181 3.96 -5.93 6.18
N GLY A 182 4.88 -5.73 7.12
CA GLY A 182 6.04 -4.86 6.95
C GLY A 182 6.91 -4.82 8.20
N MET A 183 7.68 -3.75 8.33
CA MET A 183 8.52 -3.46 9.49
C MET A 183 8.60 -1.96 9.76
N VAL A 184 8.97 -1.59 10.99
CA VAL A 184 9.48 -0.26 11.31
C VAL A 184 10.79 -0.08 10.56
N ASP A 185 10.87 0.98 9.78
CA ASP A 185 12.02 1.32 8.96
C ASP A 185 12.83 2.44 9.63
N THR A 186 14.03 2.69 9.12
CA THR A 186 14.90 3.76 9.62
C THR A 186 14.18 5.11 9.59
N GLU A 187 14.32 5.88 10.67
CA GLU A 187 13.72 7.22 10.76
C GLU A 187 14.34 8.17 9.73
N GLU A 188 13.50 9.00 9.12
CA GLU A 188 13.92 9.95 8.09
C GLU A 188 13.41 11.34 8.43
N TYR A 189 14.32 12.32 8.49
CA TYR A 189 14.00 13.75 8.71
C TYR A 189 13.12 14.02 9.94
N GLY A 190 13.28 13.24 11.02
CA GLY A 190 12.49 13.43 12.24
C GLY A 190 11.16 12.68 12.27
N SER A 191 10.81 11.97 11.19
CA SER A 191 9.58 11.19 11.09
C SER A 191 9.83 9.71 11.34
N LYS A 192 8.84 9.05 11.93
CA LYS A 192 8.84 7.59 12.04
C LYS A 192 8.45 6.99 10.70
N MET A 193 9.12 5.91 10.31
CA MET A 193 8.95 5.32 8.98
C MET A 193 8.52 3.86 9.11
N LEU A 194 7.62 3.42 8.23
CA LEU A 194 7.32 2.01 8.03
C LEU A 194 7.64 1.60 6.60
N SER A 195 8.19 0.41 6.43
CA SER A 195 8.30 -0.26 5.14
C SER A 195 7.24 -1.36 5.06
N ILE A 196 6.24 -1.19 4.19
CA ILE A 196 5.12 -2.13 4.01
C ILE A 196 5.24 -2.78 2.64
N GLY A 197 5.21 -4.12 2.59
CA GLY A 197 5.33 -4.85 1.33
C GLY A 197 6.70 -5.48 1.08
N GLY A 198 7.08 -5.57 -0.19
CA GLY A 198 8.28 -6.25 -0.63
C GLY A 198 8.05 -7.71 -1.02
N ALA A 199 8.91 -8.20 -1.91
CA ALA A 199 8.72 -9.47 -2.62
C ALA A 199 8.56 -10.67 -1.68
N ASN A 200 9.34 -10.72 -0.60
CA ASN A 200 9.30 -11.81 0.38
C ASN A 200 7.94 -11.89 1.10
N LEU A 201 7.35 -10.75 1.45
CA LEU A 201 6.06 -10.71 2.14
C LEU A 201 4.91 -11.03 1.18
N LEU A 202 4.95 -10.46 -0.03
CA LEU A 202 3.93 -10.64 -1.06
C LEU A 202 3.86 -12.07 -1.62
N THR A 203 5.00 -12.74 -1.75
CA THR A 203 5.06 -14.15 -2.19
C THR A 203 4.74 -15.13 -1.06
N GLY A 204 4.90 -14.71 0.20
CA GLY A 204 4.64 -15.52 1.39
C GLY A 204 3.16 -15.84 1.66
N LYS A 205 2.92 -16.58 2.77
CA LYS A 205 1.58 -17.02 3.19
C LYS A 205 0.60 -15.87 3.47
N ALA A 206 1.11 -14.71 3.86
CA ALA A 206 0.33 -13.51 4.16
C ALA A 206 0.20 -12.54 2.96
N GLY A 207 0.65 -12.93 1.76
CA GLY A 207 0.78 -12.02 0.61
C GLY A 207 -0.48 -11.24 0.25
N PHE A 208 -1.67 -11.83 0.38
CA PHE A 208 -2.93 -11.12 0.15
C PHE A 208 -3.18 -10.00 1.17
N MET A 209 -2.84 -10.22 2.44
CA MET A 209 -2.99 -9.19 3.47
C MET A 209 -1.97 -8.08 3.28
N VAL A 210 -0.76 -8.42 2.86
CA VAL A 210 0.29 -7.45 2.49
C VAL A 210 -0.20 -6.58 1.33
N ALA A 211 -0.64 -7.21 0.24
CA ALA A 211 -1.18 -6.52 -0.93
C ALA A 211 -2.35 -5.61 -0.60
N ARG A 212 -3.31 -6.10 0.19
CA ARG A 212 -4.45 -5.29 0.65
C ARG A 212 -3.99 -4.12 1.51
N THR A 213 -2.99 -4.29 2.36
CA THR A 213 -2.45 -3.19 3.18
C THR A 213 -1.82 -2.10 2.33
N ILE A 214 -1.03 -2.47 1.32
CA ILE A 214 -0.47 -1.51 0.36
C ILE A 214 -1.59 -0.76 -0.35
N VAL A 215 -2.56 -1.49 -0.93
CA VAL A 215 -3.66 -0.91 -1.71
C VAL A 215 -4.52 0.03 -0.86
N ASP A 216 -4.89 -0.38 0.34
CA ASP A 216 -5.70 0.43 1.25
C ASP A 216 -4.97 1.74 1.61
N ILE A 217 -3.67 1.66 1.97
CA ILE A 217 -2.86 2.86 2.27
C ILE A 217 -2.79 3.77 1.05
N CYS A 218 -2.47 3.24 -0.13
CA CYS A 218 -2.33 4.02 -1.37
C CYS A 218 -3.65 4.66 -1.82
N ASN A 219 -4.79 4.04 -1.51
CA ASN A 219 -6.11 4.59 -1.79
C ASN A 219 -6.60 5.59 -0.72
N GLY A 220 -5.80 5.87 0.31
CA GLY A 220 -6.20 6.78 1.39
C GLY A 220 -7.21 6.18 2.37
N GLU A 221 -7.37 4.86 2.38
CA GLU A 221 -8.20 4.15 3.33
C GLU A 221 -7.55 4.14 4.71
N ARG A 222 -8.37 4.12 5.76
CA ARG A 222 -7.90 3.99 7.13
C ARG A 222 -7.44 2.56 7.40
N VAL A 223 -6.23 2.42 7.94
CA VAL A 223 -5.65 1.13 8.31
C VAL A 223 -5.21 1.09 9.77
N THR A 224 -5.51 -0.03 10.44
CA THR A 224 -5.00 -0.32 11.78
C THR A 224 -3.84 -1.32 11.69
N LEU A 225 -2.70 -0.96 12.26
CA LEU A 225 -1.48 -1.74 12.29
C LEU A 225 -1.01 -1.92 13.73
N LYS A 226 -0.32 -3.03 14.00
CA LYS A 226 0.31 -3.30 15.29
C LYS A 226 1.79 -3.57 15.10
N VAL A 227 2.64 -2.85 15.82
CA VAL A 227 4.08 -3.10 15.85
C VAL A 227 4.37 -4.15 16.94
N ASP A 228 5.18 -5.16 16.62
CA ASP A 228 5.64 -6.15 17.59
C ASP A 228 6.46 -5.45 18.69
N ASN A 229 6.07 -5.64 19.97
CA ASN A 229 6.62 -4.93 21.13
C ASN A 229 6.56 -3.39 21.06
N GLY A 230 5.67 -2.86 20.21
CA GLY A 230 5.51 -1.43 20.01
C GLY A 230 4.06 -0.98 20.09
N ALA A 231 3.74 0.09 19.38
CA ALA A 231 2.43 0.73 19.41
C ALA A 231 1.40 0.06 18.49
N VAL A 232 0.13 0.35 18.79
CA VAL A 232 -0.99 0.19 17.85
C VAL A 232 -1.17 1.51 17.11
N LEU A 233 -1.22 1.43 15.78
CA LEU A 233 -1.24 2.58 14.88
C LEU A 233 -2.57 2.57 14.12
N GLU A 234 -3.28 3.69 14.09
CA GLU A 234 -4.34 3.93 13.11
C GLU A 234 -3.90 5.05 12.18
N LEU A 235 -3.72 4.71 10.90
CA LEU A 235 -3.09 5.56 9.91
C LEU A 235 -4.04 5.77 8.73
N GLN A 236 -4.03 6.99 8.19
CA GLN A 236 -4.73 7.34 6.97
C GLN A 236 -3.97 8.47 6.27
N VAL A 237 -3.73 8.35 4.97
CA VAL A 237 -2.99 9.37 4.20
C VAL A 237 -3.72 10.71 4.29
N GLY A 238 -2.97 11.77 4.62
CA GLY A 238 -3.52 13.13 4.75
C GLY A 238 -4.19 13.43 6.09
N HIS A 239 -4.28 12.47 7.01
CA HIS A 239 -4.85 12.66 8.35
C HIS A 239 -3.81 12.45 9.45
N ARG A 240 -4.09 13.00 10.63
CA ARG A 240 -3.26 12.83 11.83
C ARG A 240 -3.20 11.35 12.24
N PRO A 241 -2.02 10.84 12.65
CA PRO A 241 -1.91 9.47 13.12
C PRO A 241 -2.51 9.34 14.52
N VAL A 242 -3.13 8.19 14.80
CA VAL A 242 -3.56 7.81 16.15
C VAL A 242 -2.63 6.71 16.65
N ILE A 243 -1.94 6.97 17.77
CA ILE A 243 -0.96 6.07 18.36
C ILE A 243 -1.47 5.63 19.73
N ASN A 244 -1.68 4.32 19.92
CA ASN A 244 -2.25 3.75 21.14
C ASN A 244 -3.58 4.41 21.56
N GLY A 245 -4.42 4.78 20.59
CA GLY A 245 -5.71 5.43 20.81
C GLY A 245 -5.64 6.95 21.05
N VAL A 246 -4.44 7.54 21.02
CA VAL A 246 -4.24 8.99 21.18
C VAL A 246 -3.91 9.60 19.82
N GLU A 247 -4.71 10.57 19.38
CA GLU A 247 -4.41 11.33 18.16
C GLU A 247 -3.22 12.27 18.41
N ASP A 248 -2.20 12.21 17.56
CA ASP A 248 -1.10 13.16 17.62
C ASP A 248 -1.54 14.48 16.98
N THR A 249 -1.66 15.51 17.82
CA THR A 249 -2.10 16.84 17.42
C THR A 249 -0.94 17.78 17.11
N LYS A 250 0.30 17.35 17.38
CA LYS A 250 1.51 18.15 17.19
C LYS A 250 2.27 17.65 15.97
N MET A 251 2.55 18.54 15.02
CA MET A 251 3.31 18.23 13.82
C MET A 251 4.71 18.84 13.91
N ARG A 252 5.73 18.06 13.55
CA ARG A 252 7.10 18.58 13.40
C ARG A 252 7.22 19.25 12.03
N VAL A 253 7.74 20.49 12.01
CA VAL A 253 7.99 21.23 10.77
C VAL A 253 9.23 20.72 10.02
N GLY A 254 10.23 20.24 10.78
CA GLY A 254 11.44 19.58 10.28
C GLY A 254 12.39 19.30 11.44
N CYS A 255 13.58 18.75 11.16
CA CYS A 255 14.63 18.65 12.18
C CYS A 255 15.05 20.06 12.67
N GLY A 256 15.78 20.14 13.80
CA GLY A 256 16.16 21.42 14.39
C GLY A 256 16.94 22.32 13.43
N SER A 257 17.89 21.75 12.68
CA SER A 257 18.66 22.48 11.65
C SER A 257 17.78 22.98 10.50
N ALA A 258 16.86 22.16 9.98
CA ALA A 258 15.95 22.58 8.92
C ALA A 258 15.03 23.72 9.37
N THR A 259 14.52 23.63 10.60
CA THR A 259 13.67 24.66 11.21
C THR A 259 14.43 25.98 11.32
N ILE A 260 15.69 25.95 11.79
CA ILE A 260 16.54 27.14 11.84
C ILE A 260 16.75 27.72 10.44
N GLY A 261 17.12 26.89 9.46
CA GLY A 261 17.32 27.34 8.08
C GLY A 261 16.09 28.03 7.48
N MET A 262 14.90 27.51 7.74
CA MET A 262 13.65 28.08 7.22
C MET A 262 13.23 29.39 7.91
N PHE A 263 13.51 29.54 9.21
CA PHE A 263 12.93 30.63 10.01
C PHE A 263 13.95 31.66 10.51
N ALA A 264 15.26 31.50 10.23
CA ALA A 264 16.31 32.40 10.70
C ALA A 264 15.99 33.89 10.47
N ALA A 265 15.56 34.26 9.25
CA ALA A 265 15.27 35.66 8.88
C ALA A 265 14.08 36.29 9.62
N HIS A 266 13.23 35.46 10.24
CA HIS A 266 12.14 35.91 11.08
C HIS A 266 12.53 35.87 12.57
N LEU A 267 13.18 34.79 13.01
CA LEU A 267 13.59 34.60 14.39
C LEU A 267 14.59 35.65 14.86
N CYS A 268 15.57 36.02 14.02
CA CYS A 268 16.59 37.02 14.39
C CYS A 268 16.01 38.42 14.70
N LYS A 269 14.77 38.70 14.28
CA LYS A 269 14.11 39.98 14.51
C LYS A 269 13.39 40.05 15.86
N VAL A 270 13.20 38.91 16.53
CA VAL A 270 12.32 38.80 17.71
C VAL A 270 13.01 38.19 18.92
N VAL A 271 14.15 37.51 18.75
CA VAL A 271 14.91 36.91 19.85
C VAL A 271 16.41 37.09 19.67
N ASP A 272 17.13 37.19 20.79
CA ASP A 272 18.60 37.19 20.81
C ASP A 272 19.20 35.79 20.57
N GLU A 273 18.43 34.74 20.86
CA GLU A 273 18.76 33.34 20.58
C GLU A 273 17.49 32.51 20.38
N ALA A 274 17.53 31.55 19.46
CA ALA A 274 16.48 30.54 19.31
C ALA A 274 17.10 29.13 19.40
N ILE A 275 16.67 28.36 20.40
CA ILE A 275 17.06 26.96 20.57
C ILE A 275 15.91 26.09 20.08
N ILE A 276 16.12 25.39 18.96
CA ILE A 276 15.14 24.47 18.41
C ILE A 276 15.39 23.07 18.97
N LEU A 277 14.55 22.68 19.93
CA LEU A 277 14.59 21.36 20.55
C LEU A 277 14.03 20.32 19.59
N ASP A 278 14.85 19.33 19.24
CA ASP A 278 14.49 18.24 18.35
C ASP A 278 15.11 16.94 18.89
N HIS A 279 14.42 15.82 18.67
CA HIS A 279 14.87 14.52 19.15
C HIS A 279 16.20 14.08 18.52
N HIS A 280 16.47 14.46 17.27
CA HIS A 280 17.68 14.05 16.57
C HIS A 280 18.76 15.13 16.64
N VAL A 281 18.40 16.39 16.38
CA VAL A 281 19.38 17.49 16.29
C VAL A 281 18.82 18.75 16.93
N VAL A 282 19.20 19.00 18.19
CA VAL A 282 18.97 20.31 18.82
C VAL A 282 19.82 21.35 18.10
N GLY A 283 19.18 22.38 17.57
CA GLY A 283 19.87 23.46 16.85
C GLY A 283 19.84 24.76 17.64
N LEU A 284 20.93 25.52 17.59
CA LEU A 284 20.98 26.89 18.07
C LEU A 284 21.09 27.84 16.88
N LEU A 285 20.24 28.85 16.83
CA LEU A 285 20.19 29.78 15.72
C LEU A 285 21.53 30.51 15.58
N SER A 286 22.11 31.00 16.67
CA SER A 286 23.38 31.77 16.61
C SER A 286 24.63 30.92 16.29
N GLU A 287 24.59 29.60 16.48
CA GLU A 287 25.67 28.67 16.07
C GLU A 287 25.53 28.22 14.62
N HIS A 288 24.32 28.32 14.07
CA HIS A 288 23.99 27.81 12.74
C HIS A 288 24.38 28.80 11.63
N LEU A 289 24.77 28.28 10.46
CA LEU A 289 25.12 29.11 9.29
C LEU A 289 24.00 30.08 8.89
N ALA A 290 22.75 29.65 9.00
CA ALA A 290 21.59 30.50 8.73
C ALA A 290 21.46 31.68 9.72
N GLY A 291 21.91 31.53 10.97
CA GLY A 291 21.99 32.63 11.92
C GLY A 291 23.07 33.65 11.53
N ALA A 292 24.25 33.15 11.13
CA ALA A 292 25.33 34.00 10.63
C ALA A 292 24.91 34.80 9.38
N GLU A 293 24.20 34.17 8.45
CA GLU A 293 23.67 34.81 7.24
C GLU A 293 22.72 35.98 7.55
N VAL A 294 21.95 35.88 8.64
CA VAL A 294 21.03 36.94 9.08
C VAL A 294 21.66 37.90 10.09
N GLY A 295 23.00 37.88 10.22
CA GLY A 295 23.78 38.82 11.01
C GLY A 295 23.86 38.52 12.51
N MET A 296 23.45 37.32 12.94
CA MET A 296 23.58 36.93 14.34
C MET A 296 25.00 36.47 14.66
N THR A 297 25.42 36.72 15.90
CA THR A 297 26.68 36.24 16.47
C THR A 297 26.38 35.28 17.60
N TRP A 298 27.31 34.35 17.86
CA TRP A 298 27.20 33.36 18.93
C TRP A 298 26.76 33.99 20.25
N SER A 299 25.67 33.47 20.82
CA SER A 299 25.03 34.02 22.02
C SER A 299 25.76 33.64 23.34
N GLY A 300 26.64 32.65 23.30
CA GLY A 300 27.27 32.09 24.50
C GLY A 300 26.42 31.03 25.23
N VAL A 301 25.21 30.74 24.75
CA VAL A 301 24.28 29.80 25.41
C VAL A 301 24.63 28.36 25.05
N ILE A 302 24.90 27.51 26.04
CA ILE A 302 25.17 26.08 25.84
C ILE A 302 24.04 25.27 26.48
N PRO A 303 23.19 24.58 25.71
CA PRO A 303 22.17 23.71 26.28
C PRO A 303 22.83 22.53 26.99
N ASN A 304 22.34 22.19 28.19
CA ASN A 304 22.81 21.03 28.97
C ASN A 304 22.32 19.67 28.40
N ALA A 305 22.07 19.61 27.09
CA ALA A 305 21.35 18.51 26.42
C ALA A 305 22.05 18.08 25.13
N ARG A 306 23.39 18.04 25.13
CA ARG A 306 24.18 17.37 24.09
C ARG A 306 24.36 15.90 24.43
#